data_AF-A0A933XPI7-F1
#
_entry.id   AF-A0A933XPI7-F1
#
_cell.length_a   1.000
_cell.length_b   1.000
_cell.length_c   1.000
_cell.angle_alpha   90.00
_cell.angle_beta   90.00
_cell.angle_gamma   90.00
#
_symmetry.space_group_name_H-M   'P 1'
#
loop_
_entity.id
_entity.type
_entity.pdbx_description
1 polymer ?
#
loop_
_entity_poly.entity_id
_entity_poly.type
_entity_poly.pdbx_seq_one_letter_code
_entity_poly.pdbx_strand_id
1 'polypeptide(L)'
;MTLDEQYQKTIDDQRTNLMILQAAFNKVCDNAKAQAEEKLKTVPQEDKEGREAVLKEQKDILEAALRDLKIAVDTSTRETMKKLEIIMTEKEKAILADLEKQMASL
;
A
#
# COMPACT_ATOMS: atom_id res chain seq x y z
N MET A 1 -13.11 -2.01 -23.18
CA MET A 1 -12.30 -2.81 -22.24
C MET A 1 -13.17 -3.96 -21.75
N THR A 2 -12.75 -5.20 -21.93
CA THR A 2 -13.48 -6.41 -21.49
C THR A 2 -13.45 -6.52 -19.96
N LEU A 3 -14.26 -7.41 -19.38
CA LEU A 3 -14.24 -7.67 -17.94
C LEU A 3 -12.89 -8.26 -17.48
N ASP A 4 -12.26 -9.08 -18.30
CA ASP A 4 -10.92 -9.62 -18.01
C ASP A 4 -9.84 -8.53 -18.05
N GLU A 5 -9.91 -7.61 -19.02
CA GLU A 5 -9.01 -6.46 -19.07
C GLU A 5 -9.21 -5.52 -17.87
N GLN A 6 -10.46 -5.33 -17.41
CA GLN A 6 -10.76 -4.55 -16.20
C GLN A 6 -10.22 -5.21 -14.93
N TYR A 7 -10.35 -6.53 -14.82
CA TYR A 7 -9.82 -7.31 -13.71
C TYR A 7 -8.30 -7.17 -13.64
N GLN A 8 -7.62 -7.39 -14.76
CA GLN A 8 -6.16 -7.27 -14.84
C GLN A 8 -5.70 -5.84 -14.52
N LYS A 9 -6.34 -4.84 -15.11
CA LYS A 9 -6.03 -3.43 -14.83
C LYS A 9 -6.18 -3.09 -13.34
N THR A 10 -7.22 -3.61 -12.68
CA THR A 10 -7.45 -3.36 -11.25
C THR A 10 -6.31 -3.93 -10.39
N ILE A 11 -5.77 -5.10 -10.76
CA ILE A 11 -4.61 -5.70 -10.11
C ILE A 11 -3.34 -4.87 -10.36
N ASP A 12 -3.13 -4.43 -11.60
CA ASP A 12 -1.95 -3.63 -11.98
C ASP A 12 -1.96 -2.25 -11.30
N ASP A 13 -3.12 -1.62 -11.22
CA ASP A 13 -3.34 -0.37 -10.48
C ASP A 13 -3.02 -0.56 -8.99
N GLN A 14 -3.51 -1.64 -8.37
CA GLN A 14 -3.20 -1.97 -6.97
C GLN A 14 -1.70 -2.17 -6.77
N ARG A 15 -1.03 -2.92 -7.64
CA ARG A 15 0.42 -3.15 -7.57
C ARG A 15 1.19 -1.83 -7.65
N THR A 16 0.80 -0.96 -8.58
CA THR A 16 1.39 0.36 -8.75
C THR A 16 1.23 1.20 -7.48
N ASN A 17 0.02 1.21 -6.90
CA ASN A 17 -0.24 1.94 -5.66
C ASN A 17 0.60 1.43 -4.49
N LEU A 18 0.71 0.10 -4.32
CA LEU A 18 1.55 -0.50 -3.28
C LEU A 18 3.03 -0.13 -3.45
N MET A 19 3.54 -0.07 -4.68
CA MET A 19 4.91 0.38 -4.95
C MET A 19 5.11 1.85 -4.58
N ILE A 20 4.13 2.72 -4.86
CA ILE A 20 4.17 4.14 -4.46
C ILE A 20 4.19 4.28 -2.94
N LEU A 21 3.33 3.54 -2.24
CA LEU A 21 3.29 3.54 -0.77
C LEU A 21 4.62 3.06 -0.17
N GLN A 22 5.20 2.00 -0.71
CA GLN A 22 6.50 1.50 -0.29
C GLN A 22 7.61 2.54 -0.52
N ALA A 23 7.64 3.18 -1.69
CA ALA A 23 8.63 4.21 -2.01
C ALA A 23 8.52 5.42 -1.08
N ALA A 24 7.29 5.85 -0.76
CA ALA A 24 7.03 6.92 0.18
C ALA A 24 7.55 6.57 1.59
N PHE A 25 7.29 5.36 2.07
CA PHE A 25 7.80 4.88 3.36
C PHE A 25 9.33 4.82 3.38
N ASN A 26 9.95 4.29 2.32
CA ASN A 26 11.42 4.24 2.21
C ASN A 26 12.04 5.63 2.30
N LYS A 27 11.43 6.64 1.65
CA LYS A 27 11.90 8.02 1.74
C LYS A 27 11.85 8.55 3.18
N VAL A 28 10.83 8.19 3.96
CA VAL A 28 10.77 8.57 5.38
C VAL A 28 11.89 7.87 6.16
N CYS A 29 12.16 6.59 5.89
CA CYS A 29 13.25 5.85 6.49
C CYS A 29 14.62 6.48 6.22
N ASP A 30 14.89 6.81 4.95
CA ASP A 30 16.15 7.43 4.53
C ASP A 30 16.33 8.81 5.18
N ASN A 31 15.26 9.60 5.25
CA ASN A 31 15.28 10.89 5.91
C ASN A 31 15.52 10.77 7.42
N ALA A 32 14.84 9.84 8.09
CA ALA A 32 15.02 9.62 9.52
C ALA A 32 16.46 9.19 9.84
N LYS A 33 17.04 8.33 9.01
CA LYS A 33 18.45 7.94 9.11
C LYS A 33 19.38 9.14 8.93
N ALA A 34 19.21 9.92 7.86
CA ALA A 34 20.05 11.09 7.60
C ALA A 34 19.95 12.13 8.74
N GLN A 35 18.75 12.36 9.27
CA GLN A 35 18.54 13.25 10.41
C GLN A 35 19.17 12.72 11.69
N ALA A 36 19.08 11.40 11.95
CA ALA A 36 19.77 10.77 13.06
C ALA A 36 21.28 10.99 12.97
N GLU A 37 21.87 10.69 11.82
CA GLU A 37 23.31 10.82 11.57
C GLU A 37 23.76 12.27 11.78
N GLU A 38 23.01 13.25 11.28
CA GLU A 38 23.37 14.66 11.43
C GLU A 38 23.26 15.14 12.89
N LYS A 39 22.17 14.81 13.58
CA LYS A 39 22.00 15.16 15.00
C LYS A 39 23.07 14.51 15.87
N LEU A 40 23.38 13.23 15.64
CA LEU A 40 24.36 12.49 16.42
C LEU A 40 25.81 12.97 16.22
N LYS A 41 26.12 13.75 15.17
CA LYS A 41 27.43 14.42 15.03
C LYS A 41 27.58 15.58 16.02
N THR A 42 26.48 16.21 16.39
CA THR A 42 26.47 17.36 17.31
C THR A 42 26.40 16.96 18.78
N VAL A 43 26.05 15.70 19.06
CA VAL A 43 25.96 15.15 20.41
C VAL A 43 27.25 14.38 20.76
N PRO A 44 27.99 14.76 21.82
CA PRO A 44 29.18 14.05 22.27
C PRO A 44 28.94 12.54 22.46
N GLN A 45 29.97 11.70 22.28
CA GLN A 45 29.80 10.25 22.39
C GLN A 45 29.50 9.79 23.83
N GLU A 46 30.04 10.53 24.79
CA GLU A 46 29.85 10.35 26.23
C GLU A 46 28.45 10.75 26.71
N ASP A 47 27.73 11.60 25.95
CA ASP A 47 26.36 11.99 26.24
C ASP A 47 25.37 10.92 25.76
N LYS A 48 25.29 9.84 26.52
CA LYS A 48 24.40 8.70 26.21
C LYS A 48 22.93 9.11 26.17
N GLU A 49 22.49 9.96 27.10
CA GLU A 49 21.09 10.40 27.20
C GLU A 49 20.69 11.24 25.99
N GLY A 50 21.54 12.18 25.56
CA GLY A 50 21.31 12.98 24.36
C GLY A 50 21.23 12.13 23.09
N ARG A 51 22.10 11.13 22.97
CA ARG A 51 22.10 10.20 21.83
C ARG A 51 20.87 9.30 21.82
N GLU A 52 20.46 8.79 22.98
CA GLU A 52 19.22 8.02 23.14
C GLU A 52 17.99 8.85 22.79
N ALA A 53 17.94 10.13 23.19
CA ALA A 53 16.86 11.03 22.84
C ALA A 53 16.73 11.22 21.32
N VAL A 54 17.85 11.42 20.61
CA VAL A 54 17.87 11.51 19.14
C VAL A 54 17.34 10.22 18.51
N LEU A 55 17.83 9.05 18.95
CA LEU A 55 17.39 7.77 18.39
C LEU A 55 15.91 7.50 18.69
N LYS A 56 15.43 7.88 19.86
CA LYS A 56 14.02 7.75 20.25
C LYS A 56 13.12 8.62 19.37
N GLU A 57 13.49 9.86 19.12
CA GLU A 57 12.76 10.75 18.22
C GLU A 57 12.61 10.13 16.82
N GLN A 58 13.70 9.58 16.27
CA GLN A 58 13.68 8.94 14.96
C GLN A 58 12.86 7.65 14.96
N LYS A 59 12.93 6.87 16.05
CA LYS A 59 12.07 5.69 16.23
C LYS A 59 10.59 6.08 16.22
N ASP A 60 10.20 7.12 16.94
CA ASP A 60 8.80 7.56 17.02
C ASP A 60 8.27 8.01 15.64
N ILE A 61 9.11 8.70 14.85
CA ILE A 61 8.82 9.07 13.45
C ILE A 61 8.60 7.82 12.59
N LEU A 62 9.50 6.84 12.67
CA LEU A 62 9.40 5.59 11.89
C LEU A 62 8.18 4.75 12.30
N GLU A 63 7.85 4.70 13.57
CA GLU A 63 6.65 4.01 14.06
C GLU A 63 5.37 4.69 13.56
N ALA A 64 5.33 6.02 13.53
CA ALA A 64 4.20 6.75 12.94
C ALA A 64 4.06 6.45 11.45
N ALA A 65 5.17 6.55 10.70
CA ALA A 65 5.17 6.26 9.27
C ALA A 65 4.76 4.81 8.96
N LEU A 66 5.16 3.84 9.79
CA LEU A 66 4.75 2.44 9.64
C LEU A 66 3.26 2.24 9.93
N ARG A 67 2.70 2.95 10.93
CA ARG A 67 1.25 2.93 11.19
C ARG A 67 0.47 3.48 10.00
N ASP A 68 0.91 4.61 9.45
CA ASP A 68 0.27 5.24 8.30
C ASP A 68 0.34 4.35 7.05
N LEU A 69 1.49 3.72 6.81
CA LEU A 69 1.66 2.74 5.72
C LEU A 69 0.67 1.58 5.85
N LYS A 70 0.53 0.99 7.05
CA LYS A 70 -0.40 -0.12 7.28
C LYS A 70 -1.83 0.29 6.98
N ILE A 71 -2.28 1.45 7.46
CA ILE A 71 -3.62 1.97 7.21
C ILE A 71 -3.86 2.17 5.71
N ALA A 72 -2.88 2.74 5.01
CA ALA A 72 -2.97 2.99 3.57
C ALA A 72 -3.04 1.67 2.77
N VAL A 73 -2.22 0.68 3.11
CA VAL A 73 -2.23 -0.66 2.48
C VAL A 73 -3.56 -1.37 2.72
N ASP A 74 -4.05 -1.36 3.95
CA ASP A 74 -5.33 -2.01 4.31
C ASP A 74 -6.51 -1.37 3.57
N THR A 75 -6.52 -0.04 3.49
CA THR A 75 -7.54 0.72 2.77
C THR A 75 -7.51 0.40 1.28
N SER A 76 -6.32 0.51 0.66
CA SER A 76 -6.11 0.20 -0.76
C SER A 76 -6.53 -1.23 -1.10
N THR A 77 -6.17 -2.19 -0.24
CA THR A 77 -6.51 -3.61 -0.44
C THR A 77 -8.02 -3.82 -0.39
N ARG A 78 -8.69 -3.21 0.60
CA ARG A 78 -10.15 -3.31 0.73
C ARG A 78 -10.88 -2.71 -0.46
N GLU A 79 -10.44 -1.56 -0.94
CA GLU A 79 -11.03 -0.91 -2.12
C GLU A 79 -10.84 -1.74 -3.39
N THR A 80 -9.64 -2.28 -3.58
CA THR A 80 -9.34 -3.16 -4.71
C THR A 80 -10.19 -4.43 -4.67
N MET A 81 -10.32 -5.07 -3.50
CA MET A 81 -11.18 -6.26 -3.35
C MET A 81 -12.63 -5.96 -3.75
N LYS A 82 -13.20 -4.83 -3.30
CA LYS A 82 -14.56 -4.43 -3.68
C LYS A 82 -14.72 -4.27 -5.20
N LYS A 83 -13.72 -3.67 -5.86
CA LYS A 83 -13.74 -3.52 -7.33
C LYS A 83 -13.69 -4.87 -8.03
N LEU A 84 -12.82 -5.78 -7.57
CA LEU A 84 -12.72 -7.13 -8.14
C LEU A 84 -14.00 -7.95 -7.93
N GLU A 85 -14.65 -7.82 -6.77
CA GLU A 85 -15.93 -8.49 -6.47
C GLU A 85 -17.05 -8.02 -7.42
N ILE A 86 -17.11 -6.73 -7.70
CA ILE A 86 -18.07 -6.16 -8.68
C ILE A 86 -17.81 -6.75 -10.07
N ILE A 87 -16.56 -6.75 -10.53
CA ILE A 87 -16.18 -7.28 -11.85
C ILE A 87 -16.53 -8.78 -11.96
N MET A 88 -16.26 -9.55 -10.91
CA MET A 88 -16.60 -10.98 -10.86
C MET A 88 -18.11 -11.22 -10.92
N THR A 89 -18.89 -10.43 -10.17
CA THR A 89 -20.35 -10.50 -10.19
C THR A 89 -20.91 -10.18 -11.59
N GLU A 90 -20.34 -9.19 -12.27
CA GLU A 90 -20.72 -8.85 -13.65
C GLU A 90 -20.37 -9.97 -14.64
N LYS A 91 -19.21 -10.61 -14.45
CA LYS A 91 -18.77 -11.75 -15.26
C LYS A 91 -19.70 -12.95 -15.09
N GLU A 92 -20.09 -13.27 -13.87
CA GLU A 92 -21.06 -14.33 -13.59
C GLU A 92 -22.42 -14.08 -14.26
N LYS A 93 -22.93 -12.85 -14.16
CA LYS A 93 -24.18 -12.45 -14.84
C LYS A 93 -24.10 -12.59 -16.35
N ALA A 94 -22.97 -12.19 -16.96
CA ALA A 94 -22.76 -12.33 -18.39
C ALA A 94 -22.75 -13.80 -18.84
N ILE A 95 -22.12 -14.68 -18.06
CA ILE A 95 -22.09 -16.12 -18.31
C ILE A 95 -23.49 -16.72 -18.23
N LEU A 96 -24.26 -16.37 -17.19
CA LEU A 96 -25.64 -16.86 -17.02
C LEU A 96 -26.53 -16.43 -18.19
N ALA A 97 -26.46 -15.16 -18.59
CA ALA A 97 -27.24 -14.65 -19.72
C ALA A 97 -26.90 -15.36 -21.05
N ASP A 98 -25.62 -15.70 -21.26
CA ASP A 98 -25.21 -16.46 -22.44
C ASP A 98 -25.72 -17.89 -22.42
N LEU A 99 -25.65 -18.57 -21.26
CA LEU A 99 -26.21 -19.91 -21.07
C LEU A 99 -27.73 -19.94 -21.31
N GLU A 100 -28.48 -18.97 -20.76
CA GLU A 100 -29.93 -18.83 -20.98
C GLU A 100 -30.26 -18.66 -22.47
N LYS A 101 -29.47 -17.84 -23.18
CA LYS A 101 -29.63 -17.63 -24.62
C LYS A 101 -29.37 -18.91 -25.43
N GLN A 102 -28.32 -19.65 -25.09
CA GLN A 102 -28.00 -20.92 -25.75
C GLN A 102 -29.14 -21.94 -25.53
N MET A 103 -29.67 -22.04 -24.31
CA MET A 103 -30.80 -22.91 -24.00
C MET A 103 -32.09 -22.53 -24.74
N ALA A 104 -32.37 -21.24 -24.89
CA ALA A 104 -33.56 -20.78 -25.63
C ALA A 104 -33.48 -20.99 -27.15
N SER A 105 -32.27 -21.29 -27.67
CA SER A 105 -32.02 -21.55 -29.08
C SER A 105 -31.95 -23.05 -29.46
N LEU A 106 -32.11 -23.93 -28.46
CA LEU A 106 -32.22 -25.39 -28.60
C LEU A 106 -33.69 -25.82 -28.64
#